data_AF-A0A0Q8NAC8-F1
#
_entry.id   AF-A0A0Q8NAC8-F1
#
_cell.length_a   1.000
_cell.length_b   1.000
_cell.length_c   1.000
_cell.angle_alpha   90.00
_cell.angle_beta   90.00
_cell.angle_gamma   90.00
#
_symmetry.space_group_name_H-M   'P 1'
#
loop_
_entity.id
_entity.type
_entity.pdbx_description
1 polymer ?
#
loop_
_entity_poly.entity_id
_entity_poly.type
_entity_poly.pdbx_seq_one_letter_code
_entity_poly.pdbx_strand_id
1 'polypeptide(L)'
;MQEHAPQKGKPARKGSWPTASVIWLFGATLASLAWVGLAVSFLAGQEPGCAVTSWRACFEKVGDWGDFWAGTFSPLAFLWLVVAVILQRAELALTRREFEDNRAVAKEQAEESRRQATFIGKQTDILVEQEEQRAADQAKKQFDGAVEVLAARLLNYDHIWTFFGASADLVGRGLSFRLEDYEGGSDQRIVIGTGQELRSSLRQLKLSAMSQMEARYPVDFVRVYRSVLACITAQDALEGAALTIAKNLELRNLRLNMERLVNMTPNLTDAFNTDGDLDD
;
A
#
# COMPACT_ATOMS: atom_id res chain seq x y z
N MET A 1 10.89 -3.59 17.82
CA MET A 1 9.75 -3.67 18.75
C MET A 1 10.15 -3.01 20.07
N GLN A 2 9.92 -1.71 20.21
CA GLN A 2 9.98 -1.05 21.50
C GLN A 2 8.57 -1.15 22.10
N GLU A 3 8.48 -1.93 23.16
CA GLU A 3 7.27 -2.12 23.95
C GLU A 3 6.94 -0.76 24.61
N HIS A 4 5.98 -0.03 24.05
CA HIS A 4 5.48 1.20 24.65
C HIS A 4 4.82 0.85 25.98
N ALA A 5 5.56 1.04 27.06
CA ALA A 5 5.05 0.93 28.42
C ALA A 5 3.80 1.82 28.54
N PRO A 6 2.69 1.31 29.11
CA PRO A 6 1.47 2.08 29.26
C PRO A 6 1.76 3.30 30.13
N GLN A 7 1.58 4.49 29.57
CA GLN A 7 1.60 5.73 30.33
C GLN A 7 0.55 5.59 31.43
N LYS A 8 1.00 5.49 32.68
CA LYS A 8 0.14 5.52 33.86
C LYS A 8 -0.66 6.82 33.83
N GLY A 9 -1.92 6.72 33.41
CA GLY A 9 -2.86 7.83 33.45
C GLY A 9 -2.88 8.41 34.86
N LYS A 10 -2.55 9.70 34.99
CA LYS A 10 -2.65 10.41 36.26
C LYS A 10 -4.08 10.26 36.76
N PRO A 11 -4.31 9.88 38.03
CA PRO A 11 -5.66 9.73 38.55
C PRO A 11 -6.41 11.05 38.36
N ALA A 12 -7.61 10.97 37.79
CA ALA A 12 -8.52 12.10 37.64
C ALA A 12 -8.59 12.83 38.99
N ARG A 13 -8.05 14.05 39.05
CA ARG A 13 -8.13 14.91 40.23
C ARG A 13 -9.62 15.09 40.50
N LYS A 14 -10.13 14.47 41.57
CA LYS A 14 -11.48 14.72 42.09
C LYS A 14 -11.67 16.24 42.14
N GLY A 15 -12.65 16.75 41.40
CA GLY A 15 -12.95 18.16 41.28
C GLY A 15 -13.28 18.75 42.64
N SER A 16 -12.26 19.17 43.37
CA SER A 16 -12.41 20.02 44.54
C SER A 16 -12.89 21.36 44.01
N TRP A 17 -14.14 21.69 44.28
CA TRP A 17 -14.69 23.01 44.00
C TRP A 17 -13.70 24.06 44.52
N PRO A 18 -13.45 25.16 43.78
CA PRO A 18 -12.62 26.23 44.29
C PRO A 18 -13.18 26.63 45.66
N THR A 19 -12.34 26.59 46.69
CA THR A 19 -12.75 26.87 48.09
C THR A 19 -13.48 28.22 48.20
N ALA A 20 -13.14 29.17 47.32
CA ALA A 20 -13.84 30.42 47.15
C ALA A 20 -15.32 30.27 46.77
N SER A 21 -15.67 29.39 45.82
CA SER A 21 -17.07 29.17 45.39
C SER A 21 -17.94 28.60 46.51
N VAL A 22 -17.36 27.72 47.33
CA VAL A 22 -18.03 27.16 48.50
C VAL A 22 -18.31 28.25 49.53
N ILE A 23 -17.33 29.14 49.80
CA ILE A 23 -17.49 30.27 50.71
C ILE A 23 -18.59 31.24 50.24
N TRP A 24 -18.65 31.55 48.95
CA TRP A 24 -19.70 32.42 48.38
C TRP A 24 -21.10 31.80 48.47
N LEU A 25 -21.24 30.50 48.21
CA LEU A 25 -22.53 29.80 48.32
C LEU A 25 -23.02 29.77 49.78
N PHE A 26 -22.13 29.44 50.73
CA PHE A 26 -22.48 29.47 52.16
C PHE A 26 -22.81 30.89 52.62
N GLY A 27 -22.02 31.88 52.22
CA GLY A 27 -22.26 33.29 52.54
C GLY A 27 -23.59 33.80 52.02
N ALA A 28 -23.92 33.52 50.75
CA ALA A 28 -25.20 33.92 50.15
C ALA A 28 -26.39 33.21 50.78
N THR A 29 -26.25 31.94 51.16
CA THR A 29 -27.29 31.17 51.84
C THR A 29 -27.56 31.74 53.25
N LEU A 30 -26.51 32.04 54.02
CA LEU A 30 -26.65 32.66 55.34
C LEU A 30 -27.26 34.07 55.26
N ALA A 31 -26.81 34.88 54.29
CA ALA A 31 -27.38 36.21 54.05
C ALA A 31 -28.86 36.13 53.64
N SER A 32 -29.23 35.14 52.82
CA SER A 32 -30.62 34.87 52.42
C SER A 32 -31.49 34.51 53.63
N LEU A 33 -31.02 33.60 54.48
CA LEU A 33 -31.74 33.20 55.70
C LEU A 33 -31.88 34.35 56.69
N ALA A 34 -30.83 35.16 56.88
CA ALA A 34 -30.87 36.34 57.72
C ALA A 34 -31.86 37.39 57.18
N TRP A 35 -31.88 37.62 55.87
CA TRP A 35 -32.79 38.56 55.22
C TRP A 35 -34.26 38.14 55.34
N VAL A 36 -34.57 36.87 55.06
CA VAL A 36 -35.93 36.33 55.23
C VAL A 36 -36.35 36.35 56.69
N GLY A 37 -35.46 35.99 57.62
CA GLY A 37 -35.71 36.09 59.06
C GLY A 37 -36.04 37.52 59.51
N LEU A 38 -35.32 38.51 58.98
CA LEU A 38 -35.58 39.92 59.25
C LEU A 38 -36.93 40.36 58.68
N ALA A 39 -37.26 39.99 57.44
CA ALA A 39 -38.54 40.29 56.81
C ALA A 39 -39.73 39.69 57.60
N VAL A 40 -39.60 38.44 58.05
CA VAL A 40 -40.61 37.77 58.89
C VAL A 40 -40.74 38.46 60.26
N SER A 41 -39.61 38.86 60.87
CA SER A 41 -39.63 39.57 62.15
C SER A 41 -40.27 40.96 62.06
N PHE A 42 -40.07 41.66 60.93
CA PHE A 42 -40.68 42.95 60.65
C PHE A 42 -42.20 42.83 60.52
N LEU A 43 -42.69 41.82 59.78
CA LEU A 43 -44.12 41.51 59.67
C LEU A 43 -44.74 41.17 61.04
N ALA A 44 -44.04 40.38 61.85
CA ALA A 44 -44.52 40.01 63.19
C ALA A 44 -44.59 41.21 64.15
N GLY A 45 -43.84 42.29 63.90
CA GLY A 45 -43.83 43.50 64.72
C GLY A 45 -44.86 44.57 64.32
N GLN A 46 -45.51 44.46 63.16
CA GLN A 46 -46.36 45.53 62.61
C GLN A 46 -47.82 45.48 63.09
N GLU A 47 -48.32 44.35 63.60
CA GLU A 47 -49.71 44.18 64.07
C GLU A 47 -49.76 43.31 65.35
N PRO A 48 -50.07 43.85 66.54
CA PRO A 48 -50.11 43.11 67.82
C PRO A 48 -51.24 42.06 67.93
N GLY A 49 -51.94 41.73 66.83
CA GLY A 49 -53.03 40.75 66.77
C GLY A 49 -52.84 39.58 65.80
N CYS A 50 -51.86 39.61 64.88
CA CYS A 50 -51.56 38.46 64.00
C CYS A 50 -50.62 37.47 64.71
N ALA A 51 -51.10 36.89 65.81
CA ALA A 51 -50.45 35.75 66.45
C ALA A 51 -50.69 34.48 65.60
N VAL A 52 -49.69 33.60 65.58
CA VAL A 52 -49.51 32.38 64.77
C VAL A 52 -50.75 31.45 64.66
N THR A 53 -51.74 31.61 65.53
CA THR A 53 -52.96 30.77 65.61
C THR A 53 -54.10 31.19 64.68
N SER A 54 -54.11 32.39 64.10
CA SER A 54 -55.21 32.88 63.24
C SER A 54 -54.73 33.38 61.87
N TRP A 55 -53.81 32.66 61.22
CA TRP A 55 -53.29 33.00 59.89
C TRP A 55 -54.40 33.42 58.91
N ARG A 56 -55.55 32.73 58.92
CA ARG A 56 -56.72 33.02 58.07
C ARG A 56 -57.30 34.45 58.19
N ALA A 57 -57.23 35.10 59.35
CA ALA A 57 -57.73 36.48 59.52
C ALA A 57 -56.77 37.53 58.94
N CYS A 58 -55.48 37.20 58.81
CA CYS A 58 -54.46 38.03 58.17
C CYS A 58 -54.50 37.90 56.61
N PHE A 59 -55.25 36.92 56.06
CA PHE A 59 -55.31 36.59 54.63
C PHE A 59 -56.35 37.40 53.80
N GLU A 60 -57.22 38.22 54.42
CA GLU A 60 -58.26 38.96 53.66
C GLU A 60 -57.73 40.18 52.90
N LYS A 61 -56.54 40.71 53.21
CA LYS A 61 -55.84 41.74 52.43
C LYS A 61 -54.86 41.11 51.43
N VAL A 62 -55.38 40.39 50.44
CA VAL A 62 -54.58 39.60 49.47
C VAL A 62 -53.67 40.47 48.56
N GLY A 63 -53.95 41.77 48.41
CA GLY A 63 -53.16 42.68 47.56
C GLY A 63 -51.79 43.04 48.14
N ASP A 64 -51.72 43.38 49.43
CA ASP A 64 -50.51 43.96 50.04
C ASP A 64 -49.40 42.91 50.32
N TRP A 65 -49.76 41.64 50.48
CA TRP A 65 -48.80 40.54 50.68
C TRP A 65 -47.99 40.23 49.43
N GLY A 66 -48.60 40.35 48.25
CA GLY A 66 -47.92 40.16 46.97
C GLY A 66 -46.81 41.21 46.79
N ASP A 67 -47.12 42.47 47.08
CA ASP A 67 -46.18 43.58 46.97
C ASP A 67 -45.05 43.49 48.01
N PHE A 68 -45.34 43.03 49.23
CA PHE A 68 -44.32 42.79 50.26
C PHE A 68 -43.35 41.67 49.87
N TRP A 69 -43.87 40.52 49.43
CA TRP A 69 -43.01 39.41 49.01
C TRP A 69 -42.24 39.76 47.74
N ALA A 70 -42.85 40.45 46.78
CA ALA A 70 -42.15 40.95 45.60
C ALA A 70 -41.00 41.89 45.96
N GLY A 71 -41.22 42.82 46.90
CA GLY A 71 -40.17 43.70 47.44
C GLY A 71 -39.07 42.95 48.18
N THR A 72 -39.42 41.89 48.92
CA THR A 72 -38.46 41.08 49.69
C THR A 72 -37.62 40.14 48.82
N PHE A 73 -38.23 39.55 47.79
CA PHE A 73 -37.55 38.62 46.88
C PHE A 73 -36.70 39.33 45.81
N SER A 74 -36.96 40.59 45.49
CA SER A 74 -36.21 41.32 44.46
C SER A 74 -34.70 41.45 44.79
N PRO A 75 -34.27 41.91 45.99
CA PRO A 75 -32.86 41.90 46.37
C PRO A 75 -32.25 40.50 46.49
N LEU A 76 -33.05 39.51 46.89
CA LEU A 76 -32.61 38.12 47.02
C LEU A 76 -32.27 37.51 45.65
N ALA A 77 -33.13 37.72 44.65
CA ALA A 77 -32.89 37.29 43.29
C ALA A 77 -31.63 37.95 42.71
N PHE A 78 -31.40 39.24 43.02
CA PHE A 78 -30.19 39.95 42.61
C PHE A 78 -28.92 39.38 43.25
N LEU A 79 -28.96 39.04 44.55
CA LEU A 79 -27.85 38.39 45.25
C LEU A 79 -27.47 37.05 44.59
N TRP A 80 -28.47 36.21 44.32
CA TRP A 80 -28.25 34.91 43.66
C TRP A 80 -27.74 35.06 42.23
N LEU A 81 -28.17 36.10 41.49
CA LEU A 81 -27.64 36.43 40.16
C LEU A 81 -26.14 36.74 40.23
N VAL A 82 -25.70 37.57 41.17
CA VAL A 82 -24.27 37.90 41.34
C VAL A 82 -23.44 36.66 41.65
N VAL A 83 -23.93 35.79 42.54
CA VAL A 83 -23.26 34.52 42.87
C VAL A 83 -23.14 33.61 41.65
N ALA A 84 -24.21 33.49 40.86
CA ALA A 84 -24.21 32.70 39.63
C ALA A 84 -23.19 33.24 38.61
N VAL A 85 -23.09 34.55 38.43
CA VAL A 85 -22.11 35.17 37.51
C VAL A 85 -20.66 34.92 37.97
N ILE A 86 -20.38 35.00 39.28
CA ILE A 86 -19.04 34.72 39.82
C ILE A 86 -18.66 33.26 39.58
N LEU A 87 -19.58 32.32 39.86
CA LEU A 87 -19.36 30.90 39.64
C LEU A 87 -19.13 30.58 38.16
N GLN A 88 -19.98 31.12 37.29
CA GLN A 88 -19.88 30.95 35.83
C GLN A 88 -18.56 31.49 35.28
N ARG A 89 -18.04 32.61 35.81
CA ARG A 89 -16.71 33.12 35.43
C ARG A 89 -15.57 32.19 35.83
N ALA A 90 -15.67 31.56 37.00
CA ALA A 90 -14.66 30.61 37.46
C ALA A 90 -14.64 29.34 36.60
N GLU A 91 -15.81 28.81 36.24
CA GLU A 91 -15.94 27.66 35.34
C GLU A 91 -15.36 27.97 33.96
N LEU A 92 -15.72 29.12 33.36
CA LEU A 92 -15.19 29.52 32.06
C LEU A 92 -13.66 29.66 32.05
N ALA A 93 -13.05 30.10 33.16
CA ALA A 93 -11.60 30.20 33.26
C ALA A 93 -10.91 28.82 33.31
N LEU A 94 -11.52 27.85 33.99
CA LEU A 94 -11.05 26.45 34.02
C LEU A 94 -11.20 25.80 32.65
N THR A 95 -12.36 25.97 32.01
CA THR A 95 -12.61 25.43 30.66
C THR A 95 -11.64 25.99 29.62
N ARG A 96 -11.25 27.27 29.71
CA ARG A 96 -10.23 27.85 28.82
C ARG A 96 -8.87 27.16 28.96
N ARG A 97 -8.43 26.88 30.19
CA ARG A 97 -7.18 26.16 30.44
C ARG A 97 -7.23 24.73 29.89
N GLU A 98 -8.33 24.03 30.10
CA GLU A 98 -8.51 22.69 29.54
C GLU A 98 -8.50 22.71 28.00
N PHE A 99 -9.08 23.73 27.37
CA PHE A 99 -8.98 23.89 25.92
C PHE A 99 -7.57 24.21 25.42
N GLU A 100 -6.79 24.99 26.18
CA GLU A 100 -5.37 25.24 25.87
C GLU A 100 -4.55 23.95 25.95
N ASP A 101 -4.72 23.17 27.02
CA ASP A 101 -4.04 21.88 27.20
C ASP A 101 -4.46 20.89 26.10
N ASN A 102 -5.76 20.82 25.78
CA ASN A 102 -6.26 19.96 24.68
C ASN A 102 -5.70 20.38 23.33
N ARG A 103 -5.54 21.69 23.08
CA ARG A 103 -4.92 22.18 21.84
C ARG A 103 -3.44 21.80 21.76
N ALA A 104 -2.72 21.81 22.88
CA ALA A 104 -1.32 21.37 22.92
C ALA A 104 -1.20 19.88 22.58
N VAL A 105 -2.01 19.02 23.22
CA VAL A 105 -2.03 17.58 22.94
C VAL A 105 -2.44 17.30 21.49
N ALA A 106 -3.46 17.98 20.97
CA ALA A 106 -3.89 17.82 19.58
C ALA A 106 -2.79 18.22 18.60
N LYS A 107 -1.99 19.25 18.92
CA LYS A 107 -0.84 19.66 18.10
C LYS A 107 0.25 18.59 18.13
N GLU A 108 0.58 18.04 19.28
CA GLU A 108 1.56 16.95 19.40
C GLU A 108 1.10 15.70 18.63
N GLN A 109 -0.17 15.31 18.75
CA GLN A 109 -0.74 14.21 18.00
C GLN A 109 -0.70 14.45 16.49
N ALA A 110 -0.97 15.68 16.03
CA ALA A 110 -0.86 16.04 14.62
C ALA A 110 0.58 15.96 14.11
N GLU A 111 1.56 16.39 14.91
CA GLU A 111 2.98 16.26 14.59
C GLU A 111 3.43 14.79 14.55
N GLU A 112 3.00 13.97 15.50
CA GLU A 112 3.27 12.53 15.52
C GLU A 112 2.64 11.83 14.32
N SER A 113 1.40 12.16 13.99
CA SER A 113 0.69 11.65 12.80
C SER A 113 1.43 12.01 11.51
N ARG A 114 1.97 13.22 11.39
CA ARG A 114 2.81 13.63 10.24
C ARG A 114 4.10 12.82 10.15
N ARG A 115 4.77 12.58 11.28
CA ARG A 115 5.98 11.74 11.33
C ARG A 115 5.66 10.30 10.94
N GLN A 116 4.55 9.76 11.43
CA GLN A 116 4.08 8.42 11.07
C GLN A 116 3.76 8.30 9.58
N ALA A 117 3.05 9.27 9.00
CA ALA A 117 2.78 9.31 7.56
C ALA A 117 4.08 9.33 6.73
N THR A 118 5.09 10.10 7.16
CA THR A 118 6.41 10.14 6.51
C THR A 118 7.13 8.79 6.60
N PHE A 119 7.06 8.12 7.75
CA PHE A 119 7.67 6.80 7.93
C PHE A 119 6.97 5.72 7.12
N ILE A 120 5.65 5.76 7.03
CA ILE A 120 4.86 4.87 6.16
C ILE A 120 5.23 5.11 4.70
N GLY A 121 5.32 6.36 4.26
CA GLY A 121 5.74 6.69 2.88
C GLY A 121 7.09 6.07 2.54
N LYS A 122 8.11 6.24 3.40
CA LYS A 122 9.43 5.62 3.19
C LYS A 122 9.40 4.09 3.15
N GLN A 123 8.55 3.45 3.96
CA GLN A 123 8.40 1.99 3.90
C GLN A 123 7.73 1.55 2.61
N THR A 124 6.73 2.29 2.13
CA THR A 124 6.10 2.04 0.83
C THR A 124 7.12 2.17 -0.29
N ASP A 125 7.95 3.21 -0.30
CA ASP A 125 8.99 3.41 -1.31
C ASP A 125 9.98 2.22 -1.33
N ILE A 126 10.42 1.75 -0.15
CA ILE A 126 11.31 0.57 -0.04
C ILE A 126 10.62 -0.70 -0.55
N LEU A 127 9.33 -0.88 -0.28
CA LEU A 127 8.59 -2.06 -0.75
C LEU A 127 8.44 -2.07 -2.27
N VAL A 128 8.18 -0.91 -2.88
CA VAL A 128 8.12 -0.76 -4.34
C VAL A 128 9.48 -1.09 -4.96
N GLU A 129 10.57 -0.54 -4.42
CA GLU A 129 11.92 -0.83 -4.91
C GLU A 129 12.26 -2.33 -4.78
N GLN A 130 11.87 -2.97 -3.67
CA GLN A 130 12.07 -4.42 -3.50
C GLN A 130 11.24 -5.26 -4.48
N GLU A 131 10.02 -4.84 -4.81
CA GLU A 131 9.18 -5.52 -5.79
C GLU A 131 9.79 -5.45 -7.18
N GLU A 132 10.25 -4.27 -7.59
CA GLU A 132 10.96 -4.07 -8.86
C GLU A 132 12.22 -4.93 -8.96
N GLN A 133 13.03 -4.97 -7.89
CA GLN A 133 14.22 -5.82 -7.83
C GLN A 133 13.88 -7.31 -7.93
N ARG A 134 12.83 -7.77 -7.24
CA ARG A 134 12.37 -9.17 -7.31
C ARG A 134 11.87 -9.53 -8.70
N ALA A 135 11.13 -8.64 -9.35
CA ALA A 135 10.65 -8.84 -10.71
C ALA A 135 11.84 -8.98 -11.69
N ALA A 136 12.84 -8.10 -11.57
CA ALA A 136 14.05 -8.17 -12.38
C ALA A 136 14.86 -9.46 -12.14
N ASP A 137 15.03 -9.87 -10.88
CA ASP A 137 15.70 -11.12 -10.51
C ASP A 137 14.94 -12.37 -11.01
N GLN A 138 13.61 -12.34 -10.95
CA GLN A 138 12.77 -13.41 -11.46
C GLN A 138 12.87 -13.52 -12.99
N ALA A 139 12.80 -12.39 -13.71
CA ALA A 139 12.98 -12.36 -15.16
C ALA A 139 14.36 -12.91 -15.56
N LYS A 140 15.41 -12.53 -14.81
CA LYS A 140 16.76 -13.07 -15.02
C LYS A 140 16.82 -14.58 -14.83
N LYS A 141 16.26 -15.11 -13.73
CA LYS A 141 16.22 -16.56 -13.48
C LYS A 141 15.44 -17.32 -14.54
N GLN A 142 14.32 -16.77 -15.00
CA GLN A 142 13.53 -17.37 -16.09
C GLN A 142 14.33 -17.41 -17.39
N PHE A 143 15.05 -16.34 -17.72
CA PHE A 143 15.93 -16.30 -18.88
C PHE A 143 17.09 -17.29 -18.77
N ASP A 144 17.79 -17.33 -17.63
CA ASP A 144 18.90 -18.25 -17.40
C ASP A 144 18.44 -19.71 -17.54
N GLY A 145 17.29 -20.06 -16.95
CA GLY A 145 16.70 -21.40 -17.10
C GLY A 145 16.24 -21.71 -18.53
N ALA A 146 15.73 -20.72 -19.28
CA ALA A 146 15.41 -20.91 -20.69
C ALA A 146 16.66 -21.20 -21.53
N VAL A 147 17.76 -20.48 -21.27
CA VAL A 147 19.06 -20.67 -21.94
C VAL A 147 19.64 -22.06 -21.63
N GLU A 148 19.55 -22.52 -20.37
CA GLU A 148 19.97 -23.87 -19.98
C GLU A 148 19.19 -24.95 -20.75
N VAL A 149 17.86 -24.83 -20.80
CA VAL A 149 17.00 -25.77 -21.55
C VAL A 149 17.32 -25.73 -23.04
N LEU A 150 17.54 -24.55 -23.62
CA LEU A 150 17.93 -24.42 -25.02
C LEU A 150 19.28 -25.07 -25.29
N ALA A 151 20.30 -24.80 -24.47
CA ALA A 151 21.63 -25.40 -24.63
C ALA A 151 21.58 -26.92 -24.53
N ALA A 152 20.85 -27.45 -23.55
CA ALA A 152 20.64 -28.89 -23.41
C ALA A 152 19.97 -29.50 -24.64
N ARG A 153 18.97 -28.83 -25.22
CA ARG A 153 18.32 -29.30 -26.47
C ARG A 153 19.26 -29.20 -27.68
N LEU A 154 20.08 -28.15 -27.77
CA LEU A 154 21.05 -28.01 -28.86
C LEU A 154 22.07 -29.15 -28.86
N LEU A 155 22.52 -29.59 -27.69
CA LEU A 155 23.41 -30.74 -27.55
C LEU A 155 22.70 -32.07 -27.81
N ASN A 156 21.53 -32.30 -27.19
CA ASN A 156 20.80 -33.56 -27.32
C ASN A 156 20.23 -33.81 -28.74
N TYR A 157 19.98 -32.73 -29.48
CA TYR A 157 19.44 -32.77 -30.83
C TYR A 157 20.42 -32.18 -31.85
N ASP A 158 21.72 -32.47 -31.72
CA ASP A 158 22.74 -31.96 -32.65
C ASP A 158 22.49 -32.41 -34.11
N HIS A 159 21.83 -33.56 -34.30
CA HIS A 159 21.51 -34.13 -35.60
C HIS A 159 20.52 -33.30 -36.45
N ILE A 160 19.77 -32.38 -35.83
CA ILE A 160 18.74 -31.57 -36.52
C ILE A 160 19.34 -30.69 -37.61
N TRP A 161 20.63 -30.40 -37.53
CA TRP A 161 21.34 -29.57 -38.50
C TRP A 161 21.64 -30.30 -39.81
N THR A 162 21.02 -31.46 -40.06
CA THR A 162 21.24 -32.23 -41.29
C THR A 162 20.12 -32.00 -42.31
N PHE A 163 20.46 -31.30 -43.39
CA PHE A 163 19.61 -30.99 -44.53
C PHE A 163 20.23 -31.53 -45.81
N PHE A 164 19.42 -32.10 -46.69
CA PHE A 164 19.85 -32.63 -47.98
C PHE A 164 19.05 -32.02 -49.12
N GLY A 165 19.64 -31.97 -50.31
CA GLY A 165 18.92 -31.55 -51.51
C GLY A 165 17.88 -32.60 -51.93
N ALA A 166 16.67 -32.16 -52.20
CA ALA A 166 15.54 -33.00 -52.64
C ALA A 166 15.69 -33.52 -54.09
N SER A 167 16.58 -32.92 -54.89
CA SER A 167 16.83 -33.29 -56.30
C SER A 167 18.11 -34.08 -56.48
N ALA A 168 18.14 -34.97 -57.47
CA ALA A 168 19.31 -35.75 -57.87
C ALA A 168 20.53 -34.86 -58.22
N ASP A 169 20.29 -33.66 -58.75
CA ASP A 169 21.35 -32.67 -59.08
C ASP A 169 21.97 -31.99 -57.85
N LEU A 170 21.37 -32.20 -56.68
CA LEU A 170 21.79 -31.66 -55.39
C LEU A 170 22.35 -32.74 -54.46
N VAL A 171 22.55 -33.98 -54.94
CA VAL A 171 23.16 -35.05 -54.16
C VAL A 171 24.58 -34.63 -53.74
N GLY A 172 24.82 -34.61 -52.42
CA GLY A 172 26.07 -34.12 -51.82
C GLY A 172 26.12 -32.61 -51.55
N ARG A 173 25.07 -31.85 -51.91
CA ARG A 173 24.86 -30.45 -51.51
C ARG A 173 23.84 -30.42 -50.38
N GLY A 174 24.35 -30.45 -49.16
CA GLY A 174 23.55 -30.39 -47.94
C GLY A 174 24.16 -29.41 -46.94
N LEU A 175 23.39 -29.10 -45.92
CA LEU A 175 23.87 -28.41 -44.73
C LEU A 175 23.97 -29.46 -43.63
N SER A 176 25.16 -29.60 -43.04
CA SER A 176 25.37 -30.47 -41.89
C SER A 176 26.53 -29.92 -41.08
N PHE A 177 26.29 -29.69 -39.80
CA PHE A 177 27.31 -29.38 -38.81
C PHE A 177 26.94 -30.07 -37.50
N ARG A 178 27.93 -30.26 -36.64
CA ARG A 178 27.75 -30.85 -35.31
C ARG A 178 28.25 -29.89 -34.25
N LEU A 179 27.78 -30.08 -33.03
CA LEU A 179 28.12 -29.22 -31.89
C LEU A 179 29.10 -29.90 -30.91
N GLU A 180 29.75 -30.98 -31.33
CA GLU A 180 30.71 -31.75 -30.52
C GLU A 180 31.82 -30.86 -29.94
N ASP A 181 32.33 -29.89 -30.71
CA ASP A 181 33.38 -28.95 -30.26
C ASP A 181 32.93 -27.99 -29.13
N TYR A 182 31.63 -27.93 -28.87
CA TYR A 182 31.03 -27.08 -27.84
C TYR A 182 30.62 -27.88 -26.60
N GLU A 183 30.76 -29.21 -26.59
CA GLU A 183 30.53 -30.04 -25.41
C GLU A 183 31.47 -29.63 -24.26
N GLY A 184 30.91 -29.42 -23.08
CA GLY A 184 31.64 -28.92 -21.91
C GLY A 184 31.87 -27.40 -21.87
N GLY A 185 31.37 -26.66 -22.86
CA GLY A 185 31.27 -25.19 -22.79
C GLY A 185 30.17 -24.72 -21.84
N SER A 186 30.12 -23.41 -21.58
CA SER A 186 28.95 -22.81 -20.93
C SER A 186 27.74 -22.81 -21.87
N ASP A 187 26.52 -22.83 -21.31
CA ASP A 187 25.28 -22.79 -22.09
C ASP A 187 25.24 -21.63 -23.10
N GLN A 188 25.72 -20.46 -22.67
CA GLN A 188 25.86 -19.28 -23.52
C GLN A 188 26.79 -19.53 -24.71
N ARG A 189 27.90 -20.24 -24.49
CA ARG A 189 28.87 -20.58 -25.55
C ARG A 189 28.26 -21.55 -26.56
N ILE A 190 27.46 -22.52 -26.11
CA ILE A 190 26.77 -23.47 -26.98
C ILE A 190 25.76 -22.74 -27.88
N VAL A 191 24.98 -21.82 -27.32
CA VAL A 191 24.00 -21.01 -28.07
C VAL A 191 24.71 -20.11 -29.10
N ILE A 192 25.76 -19.39 -28.69
CA ILE A 192 26.54 -18.54 -29.60
C ILE A 192 27.21 -19.37 -30.70
N GLY A 193 27.81 -20.51 -30.34
CA GLY A 193 28.46 -21.44 -31.25
C GLY A 193 27.50 -21.94 -32.32
N THR A 194 26.33 -22.43 -31.91
CA THR A 194 25.26 -22.84 -32.83
C THR A 194 24.90 -21.72 -33.81
N GLY A 195 24.73 -20.49 -33.32
CA GLY A 195 24.42 -19.34 -34.18
C GLY A 195 25.51 -19.07 -35.22
N GLN A 196 26.78 -19.23 -34.85
CA GLN A 196 27.94 -19.05 -35.73
C GLN A 196 28.04 -20.17 -36.77
N GLU A 197 27.92 -21.44 -36.36
CA GLU A 197 27.96 -22.60 -37.25
C GLU A 197 26.82 -22.57 -38.27
N LEU A 198 25.61 -22.27 -37.81
CA LEU A 198 24.45 -22.15 -38.69
C LEU A 198 24.65 -21.02 -39.71
N ARG A 199 25.13 -19.86 -39.27
CA ARG A 199 25.42 -18.73 -40.17
C ARG A 199 26.51 -19.08 -41.18
N SER A 200 27.58 -19.74 -40.74
CA SER A 200 28.68 -20.19 -41.60
C SER A 200 28.17 -21.17 -42.67
N SER A 201 27.40 -22.15 -42.24
CA SER A 201 26.80 -23.17 -43.11
C SER A 201 25.82 -22.56 -44.12
N LEU A 202 24.98 -21.62 -43.69
CA LEU A 202 24.08 -20.87 -44.59
C LEU A 202 24.82 -20.02 -45.63
N ARG A 203 26.02 -19.51 -45.31
CA ARG A 203 26.85 -18.75 -46.28
C ARG A 203 27.50 -19.66 -47.32
N GLN A 204 27.83 -20.89 -46.95
CA GLN A 204 28.43 -21.87 -47.86
C GLN A 204 27.39 -22.44 -48.84
N LEU A 205 26.11 -22.48 -48.45
CA LEU A 205 25.02 -22.82 -49.34
C LEU A 205 24.89 -21.78 -50.48
N LYS A 206 25.05 -22.24 -51.73
CA LYS A 206 24.76 -21.39 -52.91
C LYS A 206 23.27 -21.09 -52.98
N LEU A 207 22.92 -19.85 -53.33
CA LEU A 207 21.54 -19.36 -53.52
C LEU A 207 20.66 -20.29 -54.40
N SER A 208 21.25 -20.95 -55.39
CA SER A 208 20.54 -21.87 -56.29
C SER A 208 20.17 -23.22 -55.67
N ALA A 209 20.75 -23.59 -54.53
CA ALA A 209 20.44 -24.83 -53.80
C ALA A 209 19.39 -24.61 -52.68
N MET A 210 18.95 -23.36 -52.47
CA MET A 210 18.11 -22.99 -51.32
C MET A 210 16.64 -23.38 -51.46
N SER A 211 16.08 -23.58 -52.66
CA SER A 211 14.63 -23.80 -52.83
C SER A 211 14.20 -25.28 -52.78
N GLN A 212 15.11 -26.21 -52.52
CA GLN A 212 14.85 -27.65 -52.61
C GLN A 212 15.62 -28.43 -51.54
N MET A 213 15.60 -27.97 -50.27
CA MET A 213 16.16 -28.74 -49.17
C MET A 213 15.08 -29.53 -48.45
N GLU A 214 15.46 -30.67 -47.88
CA GLU A 214 14.66 -31.48 -46.97
C GLU A 214 15.40 -31.65 -45.65
N ALA A 215 14.70 -31.40 -44.55
CA ALA A 215 15.23 -31.66 -43.21
C ALA A 215 15.15 -33.15 -42.91
N ARG A 216 16.25 -33.74 -42.42
CA ARG A 216 16.25 -35.16 -42.01
C ARG A 216 15.41 -35.42 -40.77
N TYR A 217 15.36 -34.44 -39.86
CA TYR A 217 14.70 -34.55 -38.56
C TYR A 217 13.81 -33.33 -38.30
N PRO A 218 12.69 -33.19 -39.05
CA PRO A 218 11.90 -31.96 -39.04
C PRO A 218 11.21 -31.71 -37.69
N VAL A 219 10.75 -32.75 -37.00
CA VAL A 219 10.07 -32.63 -35.70
C VAL A 219 11.02 -32.13 -34.61
N ASP A 220 12.24 -32.69 -34.51
CA ASP A 220 13.22 -32.26 -33.51
C ASP A 220 13.72 -30.83 -33.78
N PHE A 221 13.80 -30.43 -35.06
CA PHE A 221 14.09 -29.04 -35.43
C PHE A 221 13.02 -28.08 -34.89
N VAL A 222 11.72 -28.42 -35.04
CA VAL A 222 10.61 -27.62 -34.50
C VAL A 222 10.74 -27.47 -32.98
N ARG A 223 11.06 -28.54 -32.26
CA ARG A 223 11.26 -28.51 -30.80
C ARG A 223 12.37 -27.56 -30.37
N VAL A 224 13.49 -27.56 -31.08
CA VAL A 224 14.61 -26.65 -30.81
C VAL A 224 14.24 -25.21 -31.17
N TYR A 225 13.56 -25.01 -32.30
CA TYR A 225 13.06 -23.70 -32.70
C TYR A 225 12.12 -23.08 -31.65
N ARG A 226 11.21 -23.88 -31.08
CA ARG A 226 10.33 -23.44 -29.98
C ARG A 226 11.12 -23.03 -28.73
N SER A 227 12.20 -23.73 -28.39
CA SER A 227 13.08 -23.31 -27.30
C SER A 227 13.80 -22.00 -27.58
N VAL A 228 14.20 -21.76 -28.84
CA VAL A 228 14.76 -20.45 -29.24
C VAL A 228 13.70 -19.35 -29.05
N LEU A 229 12.46 -19.59 -29.46
CA LEU A 229 11.36 -18.64 -29.23
C LEU A 229 11.12 -18.38 -27.74
N ALA A 230 11.07 -19.43 -26.91
CA ALA A 230 10.90 -19.28 -25.46
C ALA A 230 12.03 -18.45 -24.83
N CYS A 231 13.28 -18.65 -25.27
CA CYS A 231 14.42 -17.84 -24.84
C CYS A 231 14.29 -16.37 -25.27
N ILE A 232 13.80 -16.09 -26.48
CA ILE A 232 13.57 -14.72 -26.95
C ILE A 232 12.48 -14.04 -26.13
N THR A 233 11.38 -14.75 -25.83
CA THR A 233 10.31 -14.23 -24.97
C THR A 233 10.85 -13.91 -23.58
N ALA A 234 11.66 -14.79 -23.00
CA ALA A 234 12.30 -14.54 -21.70
C ALA A 234 13.32 -13.38 -21.77
N GLN A 235 14.04 -13.24 -22.88
CA GLN A 235 14.95 -12.12 -23.13
C GLN A 235 14.22 -10.77 -23.17
N ASP A 236 13.03 -10.73 -23.77
CA ASP A 236 12.24 -9.50 -23.92
C ASP A 236 11.66 -9.00 -22.59
N ALA A 237 11.61 -9.85 -21.57
CA ALA A 237 11.26 -9.48 -20.20
C ALA A 237 12.44 -8.91 -19.39
N LEU A 238 13.67 -8.91 -19.93
CA LEU A 238 14.85 -8.39 -19.24
C LEU A 238 15.02 -6.89 -19.43
N GLU A 239 15.57 -6.25 -18.40
CA GLU A 239 15.91 -4.83 -18.41
C GLU A 239 17.39 -4.59 -18.06
N GLY A 240 17.88 -3.37 -18.35
CA GLY A 240 19.20 -2.89 -17.91
C GLY A 240 20.40 -3.74 -18.37
N ALA A 241 21.27 -4.08 -17.42
CA ALA A 241 22.51 -4.81 -17.69
C ALA A 241 22.26 -6.26 -18.15
N ALA A 242 21.23 -6.92 -17.61
CA ALA A 242 20.88 -8.30 -17.98
C ALA A 242 20.50 -8.40 -19.47
N LEU A 243 19.71 -7.43 -19.97
CA LEU A 243 19.35 -7.35 -21.38
C LEU A 243 20.59 -7.17 -22.28
N THR A 244 21.57 -6.39 -21.83
CA THR A 244 22.81 -6.16 -22.58
C THR A 244 23.62 -7.45 -22.73
N ILE A 245 23.74 -8.23 -21.65
CA ILE A 245 24.40 -9.54 -21.69
C ILE A 245 23.63 -10.51 -22.58
N ALA A 246 22.29 -10.56 -22.45
CA ALA A 246 21.44 -11.43 -23.26
C ALA A 246 21.53 -11.13 -24.77
N LYS A 247 21.72 -9.87 -25.16
CA LYS A 247 21.90 -9.47 -26.57
C LYS A 247 23.14 -10.10 -27.20
N ASN A 248 24.18 -10.41 -26.43
CA ASN A 248 25.38 -11.07 -26.94
C ASN A 248 25.15 -12.52 -27.37
N LEU A 249 24.05 -13.15 -26.95
CA LEU A 249 23.68 -14.49 -27.41
C LEU A 249 23.15 -14.51 -28.85
N GLU A 250 22.81 -13.34 -29.41
CA GLU A 250 22.28 -13.21 -30.76
C GLU A 250 21.05 -14.12 -31.07
N LEU A 251 20.22 -14.42 -30.07
CA LEU A 251 19.06 -15.32 -30.20
C LEU A 251 18.13 -14.96 -31.37
N ARG A 252 17.93 -13.66 -31.60
CA ARG A 252 17.13 -13.17 -32.74
C ARG A 252 17.76 -13.50 -34.09
N ASN A 253 19.09 -13.43 -34.21
CA ASN A 253 19.79 -13.83 -35.43
C ASN A 253 19.73 -15.34 -35.63
N LEU A 254 19.84 -16.11 -34.55
CA LEU A 254 19.65 -17.57 -34.59
C LEU A 254 18.24 -17.90 -35.10
N ARG A 255 17.20 -17.28 -34.55
CA ARG A 255 15.81 -17.43 -35.04
C ARG A 255 15.67 -17.07 -36.51
N LEU A 256 16.17 -15.92 -36.94
CA LEU A 256 16.11 -15.49 -38.35
C LEU A 256 16.81 -16.47 -39.30
N ASN A 257 17.94 -17.05 -38.88
CA ASN A 257 18.63 -18.07 -39.66
C ASN A 257 17.84 -19.38 -39.72
N MET A 258 17.19 -19.79 -38.63
CA MET A 258 16.30 -20.95 -38.63
C MET A 258 15.06 -20.70 -39.50
N GLU A 259 14.43 -19.52 -39.44
CA GLU A 259 13.31 -19.14 -40.31
C GLU A 259 13.70 -19.22 -41.79
N ARG A 260 14.92 -18.82 -42.15
CA ARG A 260 15.43 -19.02 -43.52
C ARG A 260 15.46 -20.48 -43.91
N LEU A 261 15.90 -21.38 -43.04
CA LEU A 261 15.87 -22.83 -43.29
C LEU A 261 14.43 -23.34 -43.46
N VAL A 262 13.49 -22.89 -42.63
CA VAL A 262 12.07 -23.26 -42.76
C VAL A 262 11.52 -22.87 -44.11
N ASN A 263 11.76 -21.63 -44.56
CA ASN A 263 11.31 -21.15 -45.87
C ASN A 263 11.94 -21.89 -47.05
N MET A 264 13.07 -22.56 -46.84
CA MET A 264 13.82 -23.32 -47.84
C MET A 264 13.43 -24.81 -47.87
N THR A 265 12.65 -25.26 -46.89
CA THR A 265 12.50 -26.67 -46.55
C THR A 265 11.01 -27.00 -46.34
N PRO A 266 10.29 -27.42 -47.39
CA PRO A 266 8.84 -27.61 -47.33
C PRO A 266 8.37 -28.54 -46.21
N ASN A 267 9.09 -29.64 -45.95
CA ASN A 267 8.73 -30.61 -44.91
C ASN A 267 8.88 -30.06 -43.48
N LEU A 268 9.62 -28.96 -43.26
CA LEU A 268 9.59 -28.26 -41.98
C LEU A 268 8.27 -27.53 -41.78
N THR A 269 7.75 -26.87 -42.81
CA THR A 269 6.45 -26.19 -42.75
C THR A 269 5.33 -27.15 -42.34
N ASP A 270 5.34 -28.36 -42.90
CA ASP A 270 4.39 -29.41 -42.53
C ASP A 270 4.53 -29.84 -41.07
N ALA A 271 5.77 -29.97 -40.58
CA ALA A 271 6.03 -30.31 -39.18
C ALA A 271 5.58 -29.22 -38.21
N PHE A 272 5.74 -27.93 -38.56
CA PHE A 272 5.22 -26.82 -37.77
C PHE A 272 3.69 -26.83 -37.64
N ASN A 273 2.99 -27.24 -38.71
CA ASN A 273 1.53 -27.35 -38.69
C ASN A 273 1.07 -28.58 -37.88
N THR A 274 1.78 -29.70 -37.98
CA THR A 274 1.38 -30.96 -37.34
C THR A 274 1.64 -30.95 -35.83
N ASP A 275 2.72 -30.31 -35.40
CA ASP A 275 3.12 -30.27 -33.99
C ASP A 275 2.29 -29.25 -33.17
N GLY A 276 1.42 -28.47 -33.82
CA GLY A 276 0.47 -27.57 -33.15
C GLY A 276 -0.63 -28.32 -32.38
N ASP A 277 -0.91 -29.57 -32.76
CA ASP A 277 -1.98 -30.39 -32.17
C ASP A 277 -1.53 -31.21 -30.94
N LEU A 278 -0.25 -31.13 -30.55
CA LEU A 278 0.33 -31.96 -29.47
C LEU A 278 0.60 -31.22 -28.16
N ASP A 279 0.40 -29.90 -28.13
CA ASP A 279 0.65 -29.04 -26.95
C ASP A 279 -0.65 -28.54 -26.25
N ASP A 280 -1.83 -29.01 -26.68
CA ASP A 280 -3.13 -28.88 -25.98
C ASP A 280 -3.45 -30.12 -25.12
#